data_AF-A0A2E5MJS4-F1
#
_entry.id   AF-A0A2E5MJS4-F1
#
_cell.length_a   1.000
_cell.length_b   1.000
_cell.length_c   1.000
_cell.angle_alpha   90.00
_cell.angle_beta   90.00
_cell.angle_gamma   90.00
#
_symmetry.space_group_name_H-M   'P 1'
#
loop_
_entity.id
_entity.type
_entity.pdbx_description
1 polymer ?
#
loop_
_entity_poly.entity_id
_entity_poly.type
_entity_poly.pdbx_seq_one_letter_code
_entity_poly.pdbx_strand_id
1 'polypeptide(L)'
;MPGIESLDRLRFLVNRVRERLWVKPLVSSLLSVGAVFLAKSADYSGLGELMPVMTQDSVETLLSVMASSMLVIATLAVASMVSAYASASNTATPRSFRLIIADDVSQNALSIFIGAFIFSIVALTAAKNNYYANAGLFTLFVMTGLVFVVVVLTFVRWVDRIARLGRIGATIESVESATEAALRHYREMPRTAHRGPESDNGIEITATAVGYVQHVDLAALQAYAEEQNGSVRVLTLPGTLLMPGRVMACVSHVSNVDDARVREAFAVGSQRRFDDDPRFGLVVLSEIASRALSPAVNDPGTGIDILTRLAGLFQLWCEEPDERSDDAPDYSRVSMPEIAVRDMFDDAFGAIARDGAGMVEVCQRLQKVLGHLAGSGLADVRDAAIAHQRLALKYAESGLVLKEDLERVRQAGGDSLQEQS
;
A
#
# COMPACT_ATOMS: atom_id res chain seq x y z
N MET A 1 -10.40 -16.01 -22.74
CA MET A 1 -11.06 -14.84 -22.12
C MET A 1 -10.02 -13.72 -21.93
N PRO A 2 -9.93 -12.73 -22.84
CA PRO A 2 -8.91 -11.68 -22.79
C PRO A 2 -9.17 -10.53 -21.80
N GLY A 3 -10.28 -10.58 -21.04
CA GLY A 3 -10.67 -9.50 -20.13
C GLY A 3 -9.87 -9.45 -18.82
N ILE A 4 -9.49 -10.61 -18.26
CA ILE A 4 -8.91 -10.70 -16.92
C ILE A 4 -7.39 -10.41 -16.93
N GLU A 5 -6.66 -10.87 -17.96
CA GLU A 5 -5.26 -10.49 -18.21
C GLU A 5 -5.08 -8.97 -18.22
N SER A 6 -6.09 -8.25 -18.71
CA SER A 6 -6.07 -6.79 -18.73
C SER A 6 -6.23 -6.19 -17.34
N LEU A 7 -7.02 -6.79 -16.43
CA LEU A 7 -7.40 -6.15 -15.17
C LEU A 7 -6.29 -6.16 -14.13
N ASP A 8 -5.58 -7.27 -13.93
CA ASP A 8 -4.48 -7.34 -12.94
C ASP A 8 -3.24 -6.55 -13.41
N ARG A 9 -2.88 -6.67 -14.69
CA ARG A 9 -1.86 -5.79 -15.30
C ARG A 9 -2.27 -4.33 -15.27
N LEU A 10 -3.52 -3.99 -15.60
CA LEU A 10 -4.02 -2.62 -15.56
C LEU A 10 -4.02 -2.10 -14.13
N ARG A 11 -4.42 -2.90 -13.12
CA ARG A 11 -4.35 -2.53 -11.71
C ARG A 11 -2.91 -2.24 -11.30
N PHE A 12 -1.96 -3.10 -11.66
CA PHE A 12 -0.53 -2.90 -11.41
C PHE A 12 0.02 -1.64 -12.12
N LEU A 13 -0.31 -1.44 -13.40
CA LEU A 13 0.10 -0.28 -14.18
C LEU A 13 -0.52 1.02 -13.68
N VAL A 14 -1.81 1.02 -13.33
CA VAL A 14 -2.54 2.14 -12.76
C VAL A 14 -1.95 2.50 -11.40
N ASN A 15 -1.66 1.53 -10.54
CA ASN A 15 -0.98 1.78 -9.26
C ASN A 15 0.39 2.44 -9.49
N ARG A 16 1.17 1.94 -10.47
CA ARG A 16 2.49 2.50 -10.82
C ARG A 16 2.43 3.93 -11.36
N VAL A 17 1.37 4.29 -12.09
CA VAL A 17 1.15 5.66 -12.60
C VAL A 17 0.60 6.56 -11.50
N ARG A 18 -0.32 6.07 -10.67
CA ARG A 18 -0.94 6.83 -9.56
C ARG A 18 0.06 7.18 -8.46
N GLU A 19 1.09 6.37 -8.26
CA GLU A 19 2.23 6.68 -7.38
C GLU A 19 3.03 7.92 -7.81
N ARG A 20 2.91 8.38 -9.07
CA ARG A 20 3.65 9.55 -9.53
C ARG A 20 2.95 10.85 -9.13
N LEU A 21 3.64 11.62 -8.28
CA LEU A 21 3.18 12.91 -7.73
C LEU A 21 2.73 13.96 -8.78
N TRP A 22 3.18 13.88 -10.03
CA TRP A 22 2.89 14.88 -11.06
C TRP A 22 1.61 14.60 -11.87
N VAL A 23 1.06 13.38 -11.81
CA VAL A 23 -0.04 12.98 -12.71
C VAL A 23 -1.34 13.71 -12.35
N LYS A 24 -1.71 13.73 -11.06
CA LYS A 24 -2.95 14.38 -10.61
C LYS A 24 -2.95 15.90 -10.77
N PRO A 25 -1.86 16.64 -10.45
CA PRO A 25 -1.79 18.06 -10.74
C PRO A 25 -1.93 18.37 -12.23
N LEU A 26 -1.33 17.56 -13.10
CA LEU A 26 -1.41 17.74 -14.54
C LEU A 26 -2.84 17.57 -15.07
N VAL A 27 -3.54 16.53 -14.63
CA VAL A 27 -4.96 16.31 -15.00
C VAL A 27 -5.84 17.45 -14.49
N SER A 28 -5.68 17.85 -13.22
CA SER A 28 -6.40 18.99 -12.63
C SER A 28 -6.17 20.28 -13.43
N SER A 29 -4.92 20.53 -13.83
CA SER A 29 -4.54 21.69 -14.64
C SER A 29 -5.22 21.68 -16.02
N LEU A 30 -5.22 20.53 -16.70
CA LEU A 30 -5.88 20.37 -17.99
C LEU A 30 -7.40 20.59 -17.89
N LEU A 31 -8.03 20.03 -16.85
CA LEU A 31 -9.45 20.25 -16.58
C LEU A 31 -9.76 21.72 -16.29
N SER A 32 -8.93 22.39 -15.49
CA SER A 32 -9.03 23.82 -15.21
C SER A 32 -8.96 24.66 -16.49
N VAL A 33 -8.01 24.37 -17.38
CA VAL A 33 -7.90 25.06 -18.67
C VAL A 33 -9.14 24.81 -19.53
N GLY A 34 -9.58 23.56 -19.63
CA GLY A 34 -10.80 23.20 -20.36
C GLY A 34 -12.04 23.91 -19.83
N ALA A 35 -12.16 24.03 -18.50
CA ALA A 35 -13.27 24.70 -17.83
C ALA A 35 -13.38 26.19 -18.20
N VAL A 36 -12.24 26.89 -18.34
CA VAL A 36 -12.19 28.30 -18.75
C VAL A 36 -12.71 28.49 -20.18
N PHE A 37 -12.36 27.59 -21.10
CA PHE A 37 -12.87 27.62 -22.47
C PHE A 37 -14.34 27.20 -22.56
N LEU A 38 -14.76 26.23 -21.76
CA LEU A 38 -16.17 25.83 -21.66
C LEU A 38 -17.07 26.97 -21.16
N ALA A 39 -16.57 27.86 -20.30
CA ALA A 39 -17.34 29.02 -19.85
C ALA A 39 -17.79 29.92 -21.02
N LYS A 40 -17.01 30.01 -22.12
CA LYS A 40 -17.40 30.74 -23.33
C LYS A 40 -18.56 30.08 -24.07
N SER A 41 -18.74 28.75 -23.94
CA SER A 41 -19.86 28.08 -24.60
C SER A 41 -21.23 28.61 -24.14
N ALA A 42 -21.30 29.15 -22.92
CA ALA A 42 -22.48 29.81 -22.39
C ALA A 42 -22.90 31.06 -23.19
N ASP A 43 -21.95 31.74 -23.85
CA ASP A 43 -22.25 32.89 -24.71
C ASP A 43 -23.05 32.51 -25.96
N TYR A 44 -22.93 31.27 -26.43
CA TYR A 44 -23.68 30.75 -27.57
C TYR A 44 -25.07 30.19 -27.18
N SER A 45 -25.38 30.09 -25.89
CA SER A 45 -26.62 29.47 -25.40
C SER A 45 -27.86 30.37 -25.47
N GLY A 46 -27.68 31.66 -25.80
CA GLY A 46 -28.78 32.64 -25.84
C GLY A 46 -29.31 33.08 -24.48
N LEU A 47 -28.75 32.59 -23.37
CA LEU A 47 -29.17 32.89 -22.00
C LEU A 47 -28.69 34.26 -21.47
N GLY A 48 -28.03 35.07 -22.30
CA GLY A 48 -27.39 36.33 -21.87
C GLY A 48 -28.34 37.40 -21.33
N GLU A 49 -29.62 37.39 -21.73
CA GLU A 49 -30.62 38.34 -21.25
C GLU A 49 -31.24 37.94 -19.90
N LEU A 50 -31.13 36.67 -19.50
CA LEU A 50 -31.72 36.16 -18.24
C LEU A 50 -30.74 36.22 -17.07
N MET A 51 -29.45 36.43 -17.34
CA MET A 51 -28.39 36.36 -16.35
C MET A 51 -28.07 37.74 -15.76
N PRO A 52 -27.79 37.83 -14.44
CA PRO A 52 -27.37 39.07 -13.81
C PRO A 52 -26.14 39.69 -14.50
N VAL A 53 -26.17 41.01 -14.71
CA VAL A 53 -25.02 41.74 -15.23
C VAL A 53 -23.93 41.76 -14.17
N MET A 54 -22.81 41.09 -14.45
CA MET A 54 -21.64 41.06 -13.57
C MET A 54 -20.59 42.04 -14.08
N THR A 55 -20.08 42.87 -13.18
CA THR A 55 -18.93 43.73 -13.47
C THR A 55 -17.67 42.89 -13.64
N GLN A 56 -16.99 43.09 -14.77
CA GLN A 56 -15.72 42.44 -15.09
C GLN A 56 -14.68 42.63 -13.98
N ASP A 57 -14.59 43.83 -13.40
CA ASP A 57 -13.71 44.15 -12.27
C ASP A 57 -13.89 43.21 -11.07
N SER A 58 -15.13 42.79 -10.77
CA SER A 58 -15.42 41.90 -9.64
C SER A 58 -14.86 40.50 -9.87
N VAL A 59 -14.99 40.00 -11.10
CA VAL A 59 -14.44 38.70 -11.52
C VAL A 59 -12.91 38.76 -11.55
N GLU A 60 -12.34 39.80 -12.14
CA GLU A 60 -10.89 39.99 -12.20
C GLU A 60 -10.26 40.07 -10.80
N THR A 61 -10.90 40.79 -9.87
CA THR A 61 -10.43 40.91 -8.48
C THR A 61 -10.42 39.55 -7.78
N LEU A 62 -11.50 38.78 -7.88
CA LEU A 62 -11.58 37.43 -7.28
C LEU A 62 -10.53 36.49 -7.87
N LEU A 63 -10.39 36.46 -9.20
CA LEU A 63 -9.40 35.63 -9.87
C LEU A 63 -7.96 36.03 -9.50
N SER A 64 -7.69 37.33 -9.37
CA SER A 64 -6.37 37.82 -8.94
C SER A 64 -6.05 37.43 -7.49
N VAL A 65 -7.01 37.51 -6.57
CA VAL A 65 -6.84 37.08 -5.17
C VAL A 65 -6.63 35.57 -5.08
N MET A 66 -7.36 34.79 -5.88
CA MET A 66 -7.14 33.36 -5.96
C MET A 66 -5.76 33.02 -6.53
N ALA A 67 -5.35 33.65 -7.63
CA ALA A 67 -4.05 33.38 -8.25
C ALA A 67 -2.87 33.65 -7.30
N SER A 68 -2.90 34.75 -6.54
CA SER A 68 -1.81 35.07 -5.60
C SER A 68 -1.79 34.15 -4.37
N SER A 69 -2.96 33.80 -3.84
CA SER A 69 -3.06 32.95 -2.64
C SER A 69 -2.79 31.47 -2.92
N MET A 70 -3.27 30.94 -4.05
CA MET A 70 -3.17 29.50 -4.34
C MET A 70 -1.73 29.01 -4.52
N LEU A 71 -0.85 29.83 -5.10
CA LEU A 71 0.57 29.46 -5.24
C LEU A 71 1.26 29.34 -3.87
N VAL A 72 0.94 30.26 -2.95
CA VAL A 72 1.47 30.23 -1.57
C VAL A 72 0.97 29.00 -0.83
N ILE A 73 -0.34 28.70 -0.92
CA ILE A 73 -0.92 27.52 -0.28
C ILE A 73 -0.35 26.23 -0.89
N ALA A 74 -0.17 26.15 -2.21
CA ALA A 74 0.45 25.00 -2.86
C ALA A 74 1.89 24.79 -2.39
N THR A 75 2.67 25.88 -2.26
CA THR A 75 4.05 25.82 -1.76
C THR A 75 4.10 25.35 -0.31
N LEU A 76 3.24 25.90 0.55
CA LEU A 76 3.09 25.46 1.94
C LEU A 76 2.70 23.98 2.00
N ALA A 77 1.79 23.54 1.14
CA ALA A 77 1.35 22.15 1.09
C ALA A 77 2.49 21.19 0.74
N VAL A 78 3.31 21.52 -0.27
CA VAL A 78 4.51 20.73 -0.61
C VAL A 78 5.49 20.68 0.56
N ALA A 79 5.78 21.82 1.19
CA ALA A 79 6.69 21.88 2.33
C ALA A 79 6.19 21.04 3.52
N SER A 80 4.91 21.15 3.86
CA SER A 80 4.29 20.35 4.93
C SER A 80 4.28 18.85 4.62
N MET A 81 4.02 18.46 3.36
CA MET A 81 4.12 17.06 2.93
C MET A 81 5.55 16.52 3.09
N VAL A 82 6.55 17.23 2.59
CA VAL A 82 7.96 16.82 2.73
C VAL A 82 8.36 16.70 4.21
N SER A 83 7.93 17.64 5.05
CA SER A 83 8.18 17.58 6.50
C SER A 83 7.51 16.38 7.17
N ALA A 84 6.24 16.09 6.84
CA ALA A 84 5.53 14.92 7.34
C ALA A 84 6.21 13.61 6.90
N TYR A 85 6.64 13.53 5.64
CA TYR A 85 7.34 12.36 5.11
C TYR A 85 8.70 12.14 5.78
N ALA A 86 9.45 13.22 6.02
CA ALA A 86 10.71 13.16 6.75
C ALA A 86 10.50 12.71 8.20
N SER A 87 9.44 13.20 8.85
CA SER A 87 9.07 12.78 10.21
C SER A 87 8.78 11.28 10.25
N ALA A 88 7.95 10.77 9.34
CA ALA A 88 7.61 9.36 9.32
C ALA A 88 8.81 8.44 8.98
N SER A 89 9.69 8.83 8.06
CA SER A 89 10.93 8.09 7.80
C SER A 89 11.85 8.05 9.03
N ASN A 90 11.81 9.08 9.87
CA ASN A 90 12.60 9.18 11.09
C ASN A 90 11.95 8.53 12.32
N THR A 91 10.64 8.36 12.37
CA THR A 91 9.95 7.74 13.51
C THR A 91 9.59 6.28 13.27
N ALA A 92 9.30 5.90 12.03
CA ALA A 92 8.99 4.53 11.61
C ALA A 92 10.20 3.91 10.89
N THR A 93 10.12 3.69 9.56
CA THR A 93 11.20 3.11 8.75
C THR A 93 11.17 3.73 7.35
N PRO A 94 12.32 3.90 6.66
CA PRO A 94 12.33 4.40 5.28
C PRO A 94 11.44 3.60 4.31
N ARG A 95 11.10 2.36 4.66
CA ARG A 95 10.23 1.48 3.85
C ARG A 95 8.75 1.88 3.90
N SER A 96 8.28 2.50 4.98
CA SER A 96 6.89 2.99 5.09
C SER A 96 6.65 4.27 4.29
N PHE A 97 7.72 5.00 3.94
CA PHE A 97 7.69 6.24 3.17
C PHE A 97 6.84 6.17 1.89
N ARG A 98 6.87 5.04 1.17
CA ARG A 98 6.08 4.88 -0.06
C ARG A 98 4.58 4.88 0.18
N LEU A 99 4.10 4.29 1.28
CA LEU A 99 2.68 4.30 1.64
C LEU A 99 2.22 5.71 2.01
N ILE A 100 3.09 6.49 2.65
CA ILE A 100 2.76 7.84 3.12
C ILE A 100 2.78 8.84 1.97
N ILE A 101 3.72 8.71 1.03
CA ILE A 101 3.71 9.50 -0.21
C ILE A 101 2.50 9.20 -1.07
N ALA A 102 2.05 7.95 -1.08
CA ALA A 102 0.86 7.53 -1.82
C ALA A 102 -0.46 8.02 -1.19
N ASP A 103 -0.45 8.80 -0.09
CA ASP A 103 -1.67 9.37 0.48
C ASP A 103 -2.39 10.25 -0.55
N ASP A 104 -3.49 9.69 -1.06
CA ASP A 104 -4.26 10.29 -2.13
C ASP A 104 -4.86 11.64 -1.69
N VAL A 105 -5.15 11.83 -0.40
CA VAL A 105 -5.78 13.07 0.10
C VAL A 105 -4.83 14.26 -0.01
N SER A 106 -3.58 14.10 0.40
CA SER A 106 -2.57 15.16 0.33
C SER A 106 -2.21 15.52 -1.11
N GLN A 107 -2.07 14.50 -1.97
CA GLN A 107 -1.85 14.71 -3.40
C GLN A 107 -3.06 15.38 -4.08
N ASN A 108 -4.28 14.99 -3.73
CA ASN A 108 -5.50 15.59 -4.27
C ASN A 108 -5.60 17.06 -3.87
N ALA A 109 -5.30 17.38 -2.60
CA ALA A 109 -5.30 18.76 -2.13
C ALA A 109 -4.29 19.63 -2.90
N LEU A 110 -3.04 19.17 -3.04
CA LEU A 110 -2.03 19.86 -3.84
C LEU A 110 -2.50 20.06 -5.29
N SER A 111 -3.09 19.02 -5.89
CA SER A 111 -3.58 19.05 -7.27
C SER A 111 -4.71 20.07 -7.45
N ILE A 112 -5.61 20.19 -6.47
CA ILE A 112 -6.69 21.17 -6.47
C ILE A 112 -6.13 22.59 -6.33
N PHE A 113 -5.15 22.82 -5.45
CA PHE A 113 -4.54 24.15 -5.29
C PHE A 113 -3.80 24.60 -6.55
N ILE A 114 -3.00 23.72 -7.17
CA ILE A 114 -2.31 24.01 -8.44
C ILE A 114 -3.33 24.22 -9.57
N GLY A 115 -4.37 23.37 -9.63
CA GLY A 115 -5.45 23.49 -10.61
C GLY A 115 -6.21 24.81 -10.48
N ALA A 116 -6.52 25.24 -9.24
CA ALA A 116 -7.17 26.51 -8.96
C ALA A 116 -6.27 27.70 -9.31
N PHE A 117 -4.96 27.62 -9.02
CA PHE A 117 -3.98 28.62 -9.44
C PHE A 117 -3.96 28.81 -10.97
N ILE A 118 -3.86 27.72 -11.73
CA ILE A 118 -3.84 27.75 -13.19
C ILE A 118 -5.18 28.22 -13.75
N PHE A 119 -6.30 27.71 -13.21
CA PHE A 119 -7.65 28.21 -13.54
C PHE A 119 -7.70 29.72 -13.40
N SER A 120 -7.26 30.25 -12.25
CA SER A 120 -7.31 31.68 -11.95
C SER A 120 -6.46 32.51 -12.90
N ILE A 121 -5.23 32.09 -13.24
CA ILE A 121 -4.38 32.81 -14.20
C ILE A 121 -5.01 32.82 -15.59
N VAL A 122 -5.42 31.66 -16.11
CA VAL A 122 -5.94 31.54 -17.48
C VAL A 122 -7.27 32.29 -17.61
N ALA A 123 -8.17 32.14 -16.64
CA ALA A 123 -9.42 32.88 -16.56
C ALA A 123 -9.18 34.40 -16.46
N LEU A 124 -8.23 34.84 -15.64
CA LEU A 124 -7.91 36.26 -15.49
C LEU A 124 -7.36 36.85 -16.79
N THR A 125 -6.48 36.12 -17.48
CA THR A 125 -5.97 36.53 -18.80
C THR A 125 -7.11 36.60 -19.82
N ALA A 126 -8.01 35.62 -19.86
CA ALA A 126 -9.15 35.62 -20.78
C ALA A 126 -10.12 36.78 -20.48
N ALA A 127 -10.43 37.03 -19.19
CA ALA A 127 -11.27 38.14 -18.76
C ALA A 127 -10.69 39.50 -19.19
N LYS A 128 -9.40 39.74 -18.90
CA LYS A 128 -8.69 40.99 -19.27
C LYS A 128 -8.62 41.26 -20.78
N ASN A 129 -8.70 40.22 -21.60
CA ASN A 129 -8.74 40.33 -23.06
C ASN A 129 -10.16 40.43 -23.62
N ASN A 130 -11.17 40.68 -22.77
CA ASN A 130 -12.59 40.77 -23.14
C ASN A 130 -13.07 39.55 -23.94
N TYR A 131 -12.59 38.36 -23.56
CA TYR A 131 -12.88 37.12 -24.27
C TYR A 131 -14.33 36.64 -24.10
N TYR A 132 -15.00 37.09 -23.04
CA TYR A 132 -16.34 36.67 -22.63
C TYR A 132 -17.37 37.78 -22.86
N ALA A 133 -18.60 37.39 -23.22
CA ALA A 133 -19.75 38.28 -23.11
C ALA A 133 -20.41 38.14 -21.72
N ASN A 134 -21.59 38.77 -21.51
CA ASN A 134 -22.25 38.81 -20.20
C ASN A 134 -22.56 37.40 -19.64
N ALA A 135 -23.03 36.47 -20.47
CA ALA A 135 -23.37 35.11 -20.04
C ALA A 135 -22.12 34.33 -19.61
N GLY A 136 -21.03 34.44 -20.37
CA GLY A 136 -19.74 33.83 -20.08
C GLY A 136 -19.09 34.42 -18.84
N LEU A 137 -19.17 35.74 -18.64
CA LEU A 137 -18.70 36.42 -17.42
C LEU A 137 -19.45 35.95 -16.17
N PHE A 138 -20.79 35.86 -16.24
CA PHE A 138 -21.59 35.33 -15.14
C PHE A 138 -21.25 33.86 -14.85
N THR A 139 -21.12 33.04 -15.89
CA THR A 139 -20.72 31.63 -15.77
C THR A 139 -19.35 31.50 -15.11
N LEU A 140 -18.39 32.33 -15.54
CA LEU A 140 -17.04 32.37 -14.97
C LEU A 140 -17.07 32.78 -13.49
N PHE A 141 -17.91 33.73 -13.10
CA PHE A 141 -18.09 34.12 -11.70
C PHE A 141 -18.62 32.95 -10.87
N VAL A 142 -19.68 32.27 -11.31
CA VAL A 142 -20.25 31.12 -10.60
C VAL A 142 -19.23 29.99 -10.47
N MET A 143 -18.50 29.69 -11.55
CA MET A 143 -17.41 28.71 -11.53
C MET A 143 -16.30 29.10 -10.57
N THR A 144 -15.89 30.37 -10.56
CA THR A 144 -14.87 30.88 -9.63
C THR A 144 -15.33 30.73 -8.18
N GLY A 145 -16.59 31.04 -7.88
CA GLY A 145 -17.19 30.81 -6.57
C GLY A 145 -17.20 29.33 -6.17
N LEU A 146 -17.56 28.44 -7.09
CA LEU A 146 -17.55 26.99 -6.86
C LEU A 146 -16.12 26.47 -6.59
N VAL A 147 -15.15 26.87 -7.41
CA VAL A 147 -13.73 26.51 -7.23
C VAL A 147 -13.25 27.03 -5.88
N PHE A 148 -13.62 28.25 -5.50
CA PHE A 148 -13.26 28.82 -4.20
C PHE A 148 -13.81 27.98 -3.03
N VAL A 149 -15.09 27.58 -3.07
CA VAL A 149 -15.68 26.70 -2.05
C VAL A 149 -14.95 25.36 -1.99
N VAL A 150 -14.67 24.74 -3.14
CA VAL A 150 -13.91 23.48 -3.22
C VAL A 150 -12.53 23.62 -2.61
N VAL A 151 -11.82 24.71 -2.90
CA VAL A 151 -10.50 25.01 -2.33
C VAL A 151 -10.57 25.13 -0.82
N VAL A 152 -11.52 25.89 -0.27
CA VAL A 152 -11.65 26.08 1.19
C VAL A 152 -11.94 24.75 1.89
N LEU A 153 -12.89 23.96 1.39
CA LEU A 153 -13.21 22.65 1.96
C LEU A 153 -12.02 21.68 1.87
N THR A 154 -11.31 21.70 0.75
CA THR A 154 -10.12 20.88 0.53
C THR A 154 -9.00 21.28 1.49
N PHE A 155 -8.77 22.58 1.69
CA PHE A 155 -7.78 23.10 2.61
C PHE A 155 -8.05 22.66 4.05
N VAL A 156 -9.29 22.81 4.54
CA VAL A 156 -9.65 22.38 5.90
C VAL A 156 -9.44 20.87 6.09
N ARG A 157 -9.90 20.05 5.14
CA ARG A 157 -9.69 18.58 5.17
C ARG A 157 -8.21 18.21 5.11
N TRP A 158 -7.44 18.93 4.31
CA TRP A 158 -6.01 18.70 4.13
C TRP A 158 -5.22 19.01 5.41
N VAL A 159 -5.49 20.15 6.05
CA VAL A 159 -4.84 20.55 7.32
C VAL A 159 -5.05 19.47 8.40
N ASP A 160 -6.27 18.96 8.49
CA ASP A 160 -6.60 17.89 9.44
C ASP A 160 -5.85 16.58 9.13
N ARG A 161 -5.71 16.21 7.85
CA ARG A 161 -4.98 15.01 7.43
C ARG A 161 -3.47 15.13 7.62
N ILE A 162 -2.86 16.26 7.24
CA ILE A 162 -1.41 16.45 7.36
C ILE A 162 -0.96 16.47 8.81
N ALA A 163 -1.79 17.01 9.71
CA ALA A 163 -1.54 16.97 11.15
C ALA A 163 -1.49 15.54 11.72
N ARG A 164 -2.17 14.58 11.08
CA ARG A 164 -2.13 13.16 11.45
C ARG A 164 -1.03 12.37 10.74
N LEU A 165 -0.70 12.70 9.50
CA LEU A 165 0.27 11.95 8.68
C LEU A 165 1.66 11.85 9.32
N GLY A 166 2.11 12.87 10.05
CA GLY A 166 3.38 12.84 10.78
C GLY A 166 3.36 12.00 12.07
N ARG A 167 2.20 11.48 12.50
CA ARG A 167 2.08 10.69 13.72
C ARG A 167 2.40 9.22 13.41
N ILE A 168 3.18 8.60 14.29
CA ILE A 168 3.57 7.19 14.15
C ILE A 168 2.36 6.26 14.02
N GLY A 169 1.26 6.54 14.73
CA GLY A 169 0.02 5.76 14.63
C GLY A 169 -0.57 5.71 13.22
N ALA A 170 -0.61 6.84 12.49
CA ALA A 170 -1.11 6.86 11.12
C ALA A 170 -0.21 6.06 10.16
N THR A 171 1.11 6.05 10.42
CA THR A 171 2.06 5.23 9.66
C THR A 171 1.84 3.74 9.92
N ILE A 172 1.65 3.36 11.19
CA ILE A 172 1.36 1.97 11.57
C ILE A 172 0.05 1.50 10.94
N GLU A 173 -1.02 2.30 11.03
CA GLU A 173 -2.32 2.01 10.39
C GLU A 173 -2.20 1.83 8.87
N SER A 174 -1.38 2.67 8.22
CA SER A 174 -1.17 2.57 6.77
C SER A 174 -0.43 1.29 6.38
N VAL A 175 0.58 0.89 7.15
CA VAL A 175 1.32 -0.37 6.93
C VAL A 175 0.42 -1.57 7.21
N GLU A 176 -0.33 -1.55 8.32
CA GLU A 176 -1.29 -2.61 8.65
C GLU A 176 -2.33 -2.78 7.55
N SER A 177 -2.97 -1.69 7.10
CA SER A 177 -3.98 -1.74 6.02
C SER A 177 -3.41 -2.29 4.71
N ALA A 178 -2.17 -1.91 4.36
CA ALA A 178 -1.50 -2.44 3.18
C ALA A 178 -1.16 -3.93 3.33
N THR A 179 -0.78 -4.36 4.54
CA THR A 179 -0.49 -5.76 4.86
C THR A 179 -1.76 -6.60 4.83
N GLU A 180 -2.85 -6.08 5.38
CA GLU A 180 -4.17 -6.71 5.37
C GLU A 180 -4.66 -6.92 3.92
N ALA A 181 -4.55 -5.89 3.08
CA ALA A 181 -4.92 -5.98 1.67
C ALA A 181 -4.08 -7.04 0.92
N ALA A 182 -2.77 -7.10 1.17
CA ALA A 182 -1.89 -8.11 0.59
C ALA A 182 -2.21 -9.53 1.06
N LEU A 183 -2.54 -9.71 2.35
CA LEU A 183 -2.98 -10.99 2.90
C LEU A 183 -4.29 -11.45 2.26
N ARG A 184 -5.29 -10.56 2.16
CA ARG A 184 -6.57 -10.86 1.49
C ARG A 184 -6.36 -11.23 0.03
N HIS A 185 -5.57 -10.43 -0.69
CA HIS A 185 -5.26 -10.71 -2.08
C HIS A 185 -4.56 -12.07 -2.25
N TYR A 186 -3.60 -12.39 -1.39
CA TYR A 186 -2.94 -13.70 -1.39
C TYR A 186 -3.91 -14.86 -1.06
N ARG A 187 -4.90 -14.64 -0.18
CA ARG A 187 -5.93 -15.65 0.14
C ARG A 187 -6.86 -15.94 -1.05
N GLU A 188 -7.11 -14.95 -1.90
CA GLU A 188 -7.91 -15.09 -3.13
C GLU A 188 -7.15 -15.82 -4.25
N MET A 189 -5.81 -15.86 -4.20
CA MET A 189 -5.00 -16.54 -5.20
C MET A 189 -5.25 -18.06 -5.22
N PRO A 190 -5.09 -18.71 -6.39
CA PRO A 190 -5.20 -20.16 -6.50
C PRO A 190 -4.16 -20.86 -5.63
N ARG A 191 -4.60 -21.33 -4.45
CA ARG A 191 -3.87 -22.34 -3.69
C ARG A 191 -3.91 -23.63 -4.48
N THR A 192 -2.76 -24.28 -4.62
CA THR A 192 -2.62 -25.52 -5.38
C THR A 192 -3.58 -26.59 -4.86
N ALA A 193 -4.67 -26.81 -5.59
CA ALA A 193 -5.42 -28.05 -5.62
C ALA A 193 -5.08 -28.89 -6.86
N HIS A 194 -3.86 -28.74 -7.41
CA HIS A 194 -3.32 -29.69 -8.38
C HIS A 194 -2.08 -30.41 -7.83
N ARG A 195 -2.33 -31.67 -7.48
CA ARG A 195 -1.35 -32.74 -7.22
C ARG A 195 -0.62 -33.10 -8.53
N GLY A 196 0.15 -32.18 -9.09
CA GLY A 196 1.16 -32.56 -10.09
C GLY A 196 2.37 -33.13 -9.34
N PRO A 197 2.95 -34.28 -9.75
CA PRO A 197 4.13 -34.81 -9.08
C PRO A 197 5.25 -33.77 -9.08
N GLU A 198 5.95 -33.64 -7.95
CA GLU A 198 7.15 -32.80 -7.79
C GLU A 198 8.25 -33.13 -8.81
N SER A 199 8.15 -34.28 -9.48
CA SER A 199 9.17 -34.88 -10.34
C SER A 199 9.04 -34.60 -11.84
N ASP A 200 8.23 -33.63 -12.27
CA ASP A 200 8.06 -33.43 -13.71
C ASP A 200 9.26 -32.70 -14.32
N ASN A 201 9.84 -33.31 -15.38
CA ASN A 201 10.99 -32.81 -16.14
C ASN A 201 10.64 -31.56 -16.96
N GLY A 202 10.31 -30.46 -16.27
CA GLY A 202 9.99 -29.19 -16.91
C GLY A 202 11.22 -28.36 -17.23
N ILE A 203 11.08 -27.44 -18.19
CA ILE A 203 12.12 -26.48 -18.56
C ILE A 203 12.13 -25.36 -17.52
N GLU A 204 13.31 -25.11 -16.94
CA GLU A 204 13.52 -24.07 -15.94
C GLU A 204 13.66 -22.68 -16.58
N ILE A 205 12.81 -21.74 -16.15
CA ILE A 205 12.90 -20.34 -16.55
C ILE A 205 13.67 -19.59 -15.50
N THR A 206 14.84 -19.07 -15.88
CA THR A 206 15.73 -18.35 -14.98
C THR A 206 15.63 -16.84 -15.12
N ALA A 207 15.89 -16.16 -14.00
CA ALA A 207 16.04 -14.72 -13.95
C ALA A 207 17.28 -14.27 -14.72
N THR A 208 17.16 -13.14 -15.40
CA THR A 208 18.27 -12.48 -16.13
C THR A 208 18.74 -11.19 -15.45
N ALA A 209 17.94 -10.65 -14.53
CA ALA A 209 18.19 -9.40 -13.84
C ALA A 209 18.20 -9.58 -12.32
N VAL A 210 18.86 -8.65 -11.63
CA VAL A 210 18.85 -8.56 -10.16
C VAL A 210 17.66 -7.72 -9.72
N GLY A 211 16.91 -8.20 -8.73
CA GLY A 211 15.80 -7.46 -8.14
C GLY A 211 14.86 -8.35 -7.35
N TYR A 212 13.78 -7.78 -6.83
CA TYR A 212 12.72 -8.50 -6.13
C TYR A 212 11.55 -8.75 -7.08
N VAL A 213 10.94 -9.93 -6.99
CA VAL A 213 9.63 -10.18 -7.58
C VAL A 213 8.63 -9.24 -6.90
N GLN A 214 7.97 -8.40 -7.69
CA GLN A 214 6.97 -7.44 -7.22
C GLN A 214 5.54 -7.90 -7.49
N HIS A 215 5.34 -8.61 -8.60
CA HIS A 215 4.04 -9.13 -9.03
C HIS A 215 4.27 -10.35 -9.92
N VAL A 216 3.36 -11.33 -9.86
CA VAL A 216 3.31 -12.49 -10.75
C VAL A 216 1.95 -12.49 -11.42
N ASP A 217 1.95 -12.31 -12.74
CA ASP A 217 0.74 -12.28 -13.56
C ASP A 217 0.27 -13.72 -13.84
N LEU A 218 -0.52 -14.26 -12.91
CA LEU A 218 -1.03 -15.63 -13.00
C LEU A 218 -1.95 -15.82 -14.22
N ALA A 219 -2.66 -14.77 -14.65
CA ALA A 219 -3.53 -14.82 -15.82
C ALA A 219 -2.73 -14.99 -17.11
N ALA A 220 -1.64 -14.21 -17.29
CA ALA A 220 -0.75 -14.38 -18.42
C ALA A 220 -0.07 -15.76 -18.42
N LEU A 221 0.31 -16.29 -17.26
CA LEU A 221 0.87 -17.63 -17.13
C LEU A 221 -0.15 -18.72 -17.49
N GLN A 222 -1.42 -18.56 -17.08
CA GLN A 222 -2.50 -19.50 -17.42
C GLN A 222 -2.77 -19.49 -18.92
N ALA A 223 -2.94 -18.32 -19.54
CA ALA A 223 -3.16 -18.21 -20.98
C ALA A 223 -1.99 -18.80 -21.78
N TYR A 224 -0.75 -18.56 -21.33
CA TYR A 224 0.42 -19.19 -21.91
C TYR A 224 0.38 -20.72 -21.79
N ALA A 225 0.05 -21.24 -20.62
CA ALA A 225 -0.05 -22.68 -20.38
C ALA A 225 -1.16 -23.34 -21.22
N GLU A 226 -2.30 -22.68 -21.40
CA GLU A 226 -3.40 -23.15 -22.24
C GLU A 226 -3.01 -23.21 -23.72
N GLU A 227 -2.38 -22.15 -24.24
CA GLU A 227 -1.93 -22.09 -25.63
C GLU A 227 -0.93 -23.19 -25.98
N GLN A 228 -0.02 -23.49 -25.05
CA GLN A 228 0.99 -24.54 -25.21
C GLN A 228 0.50 -25.93 -24.78
N ASN A 229 -0.76 -26.05 -24.32
CA ASN A 229 -1.32 -27.24 -23.68
C ASN A 229 -0.42 -27.83 -22.58
N GLY A 230 0.29 -26.96 -21.86
CA GLY A 230 1.25 -27.29 -20.81
C GLY A 230 0.76 -26.92 -19.41
N SER A 231 1.71 -26.86 -18.47
CA SER A 231 1.51 -26.37 -17.11
C SER A 231 2.70 -25.53 -16.64
N VAL A 232 2.45 -24.49 -15.85
CA VAL A 232 3.48 -23.62 -15.27
C VAL A 232 3.49 -23.76 -13.74
N ARG A 233 4.65 -24.07 -13.19
CA ARG A 233 4.91 -24.05 -11.75
C ARG A 233 5.74 -22.82 -11.41
N VAL A 234 5.12 -21.84 -10.77
CA VAL A 234 5.83 -20.69 -10.18
C VAL A 234 6.66 -21.21 -9.02
N LEU A 235 7.91 -20.78 -8.89
CA LEU A 235 8.83 -21.17 -7.81
C LEU A 235 9.25 -19.99 -6.94
N THR A 236 9.04 -18.76 -7.41
CA THR A 236 9.40 -17.54 -6.69
C THR A 236 8.18 -16.68 -6.43
N LEU A 237 7.91 -16.42 -5.15
CA LEU A 237 6.83 -15.55 -4.68
C LEU A 237 7.22 -14.07 -4.76
N PRO A 238 6.23 -13.14 -4.83
CA PRO A 238 6.47 -11.74 -4.52
C PRO A 238 7.28 -11.57 -3.23
N GLY A 239 8.26 -10.67 -3.27
CA GLY A 239 9.24 -10.49 -2.19
C GLY A 239 10.53 -11.29 -2.33
N THR A 240 10.58 -12.28 -3.23
CA THR A 240 11.78 -13.09 -3.44
C THR A 240 12.85 -12.30 -4.18
N LEU A 241 14.08 -12.30 -3.66
CA LEU A 241 15.25 -11.75 -4.35
C LEU A 241 15.69 -12.67 -5.49
N LEU A 242 15.68 -12.14 -6.71
CA LEU A 242 16.20 -12.74 -7.92
C LEU A 242 17.63 -12.28 -8.17
N MET A 243 18.44 -13.25 -8.59
CA MET A 243 19.79 -13.08 -9.12
C MET A 243 19.84 -13.79 -10.48
N PRO A 244 20.69 -13.35 -11.42
CA PRO A 244 20.88 -14.05 -12.69
C PRO A 244 21.10 -15.56 -12.48
N GLY A 245 20.33 -16.40 -13.18
CA GLY A 245 20.39 -17.85 -13.05
C GLY A 245 19.48 -18.45 -11.97
N ARG A 246 18.85 -17.65 -11.09
CA ARG A 246 17.84 -18.16 -10.15
C ARG A 246 16.59 -18.59 -10.93
N VAL A 247 16.12 -19.80 -10.70
CA VAL A 247 14.88 -20.32 -11.30
C VAL A 247 13.67 -19.57 -10.73
N MET A 248 12.81 -19.08 -11.62
CA MET A 248 11.58 -18.33 -11.31
C MET A 248 10.33 -19.20 -11.47
N ALA A 249 10.32 -20.02 -12.51
CA ALA A 249 9.25 -20.93 -12.84
C ALA A 249 9.77 -22.17 -13.58
N CYS A 250 8.97 -23.22 -13.61
CA CYS A 250 9.22 -24.44 -14.36
C CYS A 250 8.02 -24.69 -15.29
N VAL A 251 8.27 -24.90 -16.58
CA VAL A 251 7.23 -25.15 -17.59
C VAL A 251 7.28 -26.62 -18.00
N SER A 252 6.19 -27.34 -17.82
CA SER A 252 6.10 -28.79 -18.12
C SER A 252 5.10 -29.07 -19.24
N HIS A 253 5.27 -30.21 -19.89
CA HIS A 253 4.45 -30.68 -21.02
C HIS A 253 4.45 -29.78 -22.27
N VAL A 254 5.54 -29.02 -22.48
CA VAL A 254 5.72 -28.15 -23.65
C VAL A 254 6.99 -28.52 -24.40
N SER A 255 6.93 -28.59 -25.74
CA SER A 255 8.06 -28.99 -26.58
C SER A 255 9.08 -27.87 -26.82
N ASN A 256 8.62 -26.63 -26.88
CA ASN A 256 9.47 -25.44 -27.05
C ASN A 256 8.91 -24.31 -26.17
N VAL A 257 9.72 -23.82 -25.24
CA VAL A 257 9.30 -22.82 -24.26
C VAL A 257 9.78 -21.45 -24.71
N ASP A 258 8.83 -20.52 -24.83
CA ASP A 258 9.12 -19.09 -24.92
C ASP A 258 9.45 -18.52 -23.53
N ASP A 259 10.72 -18.60 -23.15
CA ASP A 259 11.25 -18.07 -21.89
C ASP A 259 10.97 -16.58 -21.71
N ALA A 260 10.93 -15.80 -22.80
CA ALA A 260 10.73 -14.35 -22.73
C ALA A 260 9.32 -14.04 -22.26
N ARG A 261 8.32 -14.70 -22.85
CA ARG A 261 6.91 -14.52 -22.48
C ARG A 261 6.63 -14.94 -21.04
N VAL A 262 7.21 -16.06 -20.58
CA VAL A 262 7.07 -16.47 -19.18
C VAL A 262 7.73 -15.46 -18.25
N ARG A 263 8.93 -14.95 -18.59
CA ARG A 263 9.63 -13.94 -17.80
C ARG A 263 8.89 -12.61 -17.73
N GLU A 264 8.20 -12.21 -18.80
CA GLU A 264 7.36 -10.99 -18.84
C GLU A 264 6.14 -11.04 -17.91
N ALA A 265 5.73 -12.24 -17.46
CA ALA A 265 4.69 -12.38 -16.43
C ALA A 265 5.21 -12.03 -15.02
N PHE A 266 6.53 -11.90 -14.83
CA PHE A 266 7.12 -11.52 -13.55
C PHE A 266 7.54 -10.05 -13.58
N ALA A 267 6.86 -9.21 -12.81
CA ALA A 267 7.34 -7.85 -12.59
C ALA A 267 8.50 -7.88 -11.59
N VAL A 268 9.70 -7.47 -12.03
CA VAL A 268 10.89 -7.40 -11.18
C VAL A 268 11.28 -5.94 -10.95
N GLY A 269 11.58 -5.57 -9.70
CA GLY A 269 12.03 -4.22 -9.36
C GLY A 269 13.10 -4.19 -8.28
N SER A 270 13.74 -3.04 -8.08
CA SER A 270 14.89 -2.91 -7.17
C SER A 270 14.55 -3.01 -5.67
N GLN A 271 13.27 -2.98 -5.31
CA GLN A 271 12.77 -3.03 -3.94
C GLN A 271 11.51 -3.89 -3.87
N ARG A 272 11.24 -4.50 -2.71
CA ARG A 272 9.94 -5.15 -2.41
C ARG A 272 8.79 -4.14 -2.49
N ARG A 273 7.56 -4.60 -2.67
CA ARG A 273 6.31 -3.80 -2.66
C ARG A 273 5.34 -4.39 -1.64
N PHE A 274 4.31 -3.66 -1.24
CA PHE A 274 3.32 -4.18 -0.30
C PHE A 274 2.23 -4.97 -1.01
N ASP A 275 1.84 -4.56 -2.23
CA ASP A 275 0.61 -5.00 -2.91
C ASP A 275 0.42 -6.53 -2.93
N ASP A 276 1.47 -7.28 -3.26
CA ASP A 276 1.40 -8.75 -3.42
C ASP A 276 2.32 -9.51 -2.45
N ASP A 277 2.98 -8.81 -1.53
CA ASP A 277 3.96 -9.38 -0.62
C ASP A 277 3.54 -9.12 0.83
N PRO A 278 2.67 -9.98 1.39
CA PRO A 278 2.17 -9.81 2.76
C PRO A 278 3.29 -9.86 3.80
N ARG A 279 4.37 -10.60 3.53
CA ARG A 279 5.53 -10.69 4.43
C ARG A 279 6.24 -9.35 4.57
N PHE A 280 6.28 -8.53 3.52
CA PHE A 280 6.95 -7.23 3.60
C PHE A 280 6.26 -6.30 4.59
N GLY A 281 4.93 -6.37 4.66
CA GLY A 281 4.13 -5.70 5.67
C GLY A 281 4.54 -6.07 7.10
N LEU A 282 4.65 -7.37 7.37
CA LEU A 282 5.08 -7.91 8.66
C LEU A 282 6.49 -7.44 9.05
N VAL A 283 7.44 -7.49 8.11
CA VAL A 283 8.81 -6.99 8.32
C VAL A 283 8.79 -5.50 8.68
N VAL A 284 8.04 -4.69 7.94
CA VAL A 284 7.97 -3.24 8.17
C VAL A 284 7.34 -2.92 9.53
N LEU A 285 6.28 -3.63 9.93
CA LEU A 285 5.71 -3.51 11.28
C LEU A 285 6.75 -3.89 12.36
N SER A 286 7.43 -5.02 12.18
CA SER A 286 8.47 -5.46 13.11
C SER A 286 9.64 -4.48 13.22
N GLU A 287 10.00 -3.80 12.12
CA GLU A 287 11.03 -2.75 12.13
C GLU A 287 10.60 -1.52 12.91
N ILE A 288 9.34 -1.09 12.78
CA ILE A 288 8.80 0.04 13.55
C ILE A 288 8.83 -0.31 15.05
N ALA A 289 8.42 -1.52 15.42
CA ALA A 289 8.48 -1.99 16.80
C ALA A 289 9.92 -2.05 17.30
N SER A 290 10.84 -2.66 16.55
CA SER A 290 12.27 -2.72 16.90
C SER A 290 12.86 -1.32 17.12
N ARG A 291 12.52 -0.34 16.26
CA ARG A 291 12.97 1.04 16.43
C ARG A 291 12.40 1.70 17.68
N ALA A 292 11.11 1.50 17.96
CA ALA A 292 10.48 2.02 19.17
C ALA A 292 11.09 1.42 20.45
N LEU A 293 11.42 0.13 20.42
CA LEU A 293 12.05 -0.61 21.53
C LEU A 293 13.55 -0.34 21.68
N SER A 294 14.17 0.32 20.69
CA SER A 294 15.60 0.63 20.75
C SER A 294 15.94 1.53 21.94
N PRO A 295 17.17 1.45 22.50
CA PRO A 295 17.59 2.30 23.61
C PRO A 295 17.47 3.81 23.35
N ALA A 296 17.47 4.23 22.07
CA ALA A 296 17.38 5.63 21.68
C ALA A 296 15.95 6.19 21.76
N VAL A 297 14.93 5.34 21.58
CA VAL A 297 13.50 5.75 21.60
C VAL A 297 12.82 5.31 22.88
N ASN A 298 13.04 4.06 23.31
CA ASN A 298 12.54 3.48 24.55
C ASN A 298 11.02 3.68 24.75
N ASP A 299 10.25 3.34 23.72
CA ASP A 299 8.77 3.40 23.69
C ASP A 299 8.17 1.97 23.60
N PRO A 300 7.99 1.28 24.74
CA PRO A 300 7.36 -0.04 24.79
C PRO A 300 5.88 -0.01 24.36
N GLY A 301 5.20 1.14 24.48
CA GLY A 301 3.80 1.30 24.11
C GLY A 301 3.57 1.06 22.62
N THR A 302 4.42 1.63 21.77
CA THR A 302 4.37 1.39 20.32
C THR A 302 4.68 -0.07 19.96
N GLY A 303 5.65 -0.70 20.63
CA GLY A 303 5.94 -2.13 20.42
C GLY A 303 4.74 -3.03 20.77
N ILE A 304 4.05 -2.72 21.87
CA ILE A 304 2.84 -3.44 22.31
C ILE A 304 1.66 -3.23 21.33
N ASP A 305 1.48 -2.02 20.80
CA ASP A 305 0.48 -1.74 19.77
C ASP A 305 0.71 -2.60 18.52
N ILE A 306 1.95 -2.63 18.03
CA ILE A 306 2.31 -3.42 16.85
C ILE A 306 2.10 -4.92 17.07
N LEU A 307 2.45 -5.46 18.25
CA LEU A 307 2.15 -6.86 18.58
C LEU A 307 0.66 -7.18 18.50
N THR A 308 -0.19 -6.22 18.88
CA THR A 308 -1.66 -6.38 18.83
C THR A 308 -2.16 -6.39 17.39
N ARG A 309 -1.63 -5.51 16.54
CA ARG A 309 -1.94 -5.46 15.09
C ARG A 309 -1.47 -6.70 14.34
N LEU A 310 -0.25 -7.17 14.63
CA LEU A 310 0.26 -8.44 14.10
C LEU A 310 -0.64 -9.62 14.48
N ALA A 311 -1.14 -9.66 15.73
CA ALA A 311 -2.10 -10.68 16.13
C ALA A 311 -3.39 -10.65 15.27
N GLY A 312 -3.93 -9.45 15.00
CA GLY A 312 -5.08 -9.28 14.12
C GLY A 312 -4.83 -9.75 12.67
N LEU A 313 -3.65 -9.44 12.13
CA LEU A 313 -3.25 -9.89 10.78
C LEU A 313 -3.11 -11.42 10.70
N PHE A 314 -2.59 -12.08 11.75
CA PHE A 314 -2.55 -13.53 11.80
C PHE A 314 -3.92 -14.16 12.08
N GLN A 315 -4.81 -13.49 12.80
CA GLN A 315 -6.19 -13.93 12.94
C GLN A 315 -6.89 -13.94 11.58
N LEU A 316 -6.73 -12.87 10.79
CA LEU A 316 -7.18 -12.81 9.40
C LEU A 316 -6.59 -13.95 8.55
N TRP A 317 -5.33 -14.32 8.78
CA TRP A 317 -4.72 -15.46 8.08
C TRP A 317 -5.38 -16.80 8.44
N CYS A 318 -5.84 -16.94 9.68
CA CYS A 318 -6.45 -18.17 10.20
C CYS A 318 -7.92 -18.34 9.82
N GLU A 319 -8.58 -17.28 9.36
CA GLU A 319 -9.97 -17.37 8.88
C GLU A 319 -10.08 -18.34 7.70
N GLU A 320 -11.18 -19.10 7.67
CA GLU A 320 -11.52 -19.91 6.50
C GLU A 320 -11.65 -18.99 5.27
N PRO A 321 -11.11 -19.38 4.10
CA PRO A 321 -11.36 -18.65 2.87
C PRO A 321 -12.88 -18.51 2.68
N ASP A 322 -13.36 -17.33 2.33
CA ASP A 322 -14.74 -17.18 1.87
C ASP A 322 -14.98 -18.21 0.74
N GLU A 323 -16.17 -18.82 0.72
CA GLU A 323 -16.56 -19.73 -0.37
C GLU A 323 -16.22 -19.02 -1.69
N ARG A 324 -15.30 -19.61 -2.47
CA ARG A 324 -14.88 -19.03 -3.75
C ARG A 324 -16.13 -18.67 -4.52
N SER A 325 -16.26 -17.42 -4.94
CA SER A 325 -17.33 -17.07 -5.87
C SER A 325 -17.17 -17.94 -7.12
N ASP A 326 -18.27 -18.42 -7.69
CA ASP A 326 -18.26 -19.18 -8.95
C ASP A 326 -17.61 -18.38 -10.11
N ASP A 327 -17.44 -17.06 -9.94
CA ASP A 327 -16.79 -16.14 -10.87
C ASP A 327 -15.26 -16.02 -10.70
N ALA A 328 -14.64 -16.73 -9.74
CA ALA A 328 -13.20 -16.68 -9.53
C ALA A 328 -12.43 -17.28 -10.72
N PRO A 329 -11.37 -16.62 -11.23
CA PRO A 329 -10.62 -17.11 -12.38
C PRO A 329 -10.01 -18.50 -12.10
N ASP A 330 -10.25 -19.44 -13.02
CA ASP A 330 -9.70 -20.79 -12.96
C ASP A 330 -8.23 -20.79 -13.45
N TYR A 331 -7.32 -21.02 -12.51
CA TYR A 331 -5.89 -21.17 -12.77
C TYR A 331 -5.48 -22.66 -12.77
N SER A 332 -6.24 -23.50 -13.47
CA SER A 332 -6.07 -24.96 -13.50
C SER A 332 -4.71 -25.46 -14.00
N ARG A 333 -3.95 -24.64 -14.73
CA ARG A 333 -2.64 -25.00 -15.30
C ARG A 333 -1.47 -24.26 -14.65
N VAL A 334 -1.73 -23.43 -13.63
CA VAL A 334 -0.70 -22.68 -12.90
C VAL A 334 -0.69 -23.10 -11.44
N SER A 335 0.51 -23.33 -10.91
CA SER A 335 0.73 -23.64 -9.50
C SER A 335 1.72 -22.65 -8.89
N MET A 336 1.52 -22.32 -7.61
CA MET A 336 2.37 -21.39 -6.87
C MET A 336 2.62 -21.96 -5.46
N PRO A 337 3.85 -21.82 -4.91
CA PRO A 337 4.14 -22.30 -3.57
C PRO A 337 3.34 -21.53 -2.52
N GLU A 338 3.07 -22.21 -1.41
CA GLU A 338 2.49 -21.55 -0.25
C GLU A 338 3.56 -20.76 0.52
N ILE A 339 3.15 -19.65 1.14
CA ILE A 339 4.00 -18.94 2.07
C ILE A 339 4.15 -19.79 3.32
N ALA A 340 5.40 -20.12 3.68
CA ALA A 340 5.68 -20.82 4.93
C ALA A 340 5.26 -19.96 6.14
N VAL A 341 4.39 -20.48 6.99
CA VAL A 341 3.90 -19.78 8.18
C VAL A 341 5.06 -19.41 9.12
N ARG A 342 6.04 -20.31 9.26
CA ARG A 342 7.23 -20.07 10.08
C ARG A 342 8.00 -18.81 9.63
N ASP A 343 8.18 -18.66 8.33
CA ASP A 343 8.84 -17.48 7.75
C ASP A 343 8.08 -16.19 8.07
N MET A 344 6.74 -16.22 8.07
CA MET A 344 5.91 -15.07 8.47
C MET A 344 6.09 -14.72 9.95
N PHE A 345 6.18 -15.73 10.82
CA PHE A 345 6.42 -15.52 12.25
C PHE A 345 7.84 -14.98 12.53
N ASP A 346 8.85 -15.47 11.81
CA ASP A 346 10.22 -14.94 11.86
C ASP A 346 10.25 -13.46 11.48
N ASP A 347 9.58 -13.09 10.38
CA ASP A 347 9.46 -11.71 9.90
C ASP A 347 8.68 -10.80 10.87
N ALA A 348 7.65 -11.33 11.55
CA ALA A 348 6.75 -10.55 12.40
C ALA A 348 7.24 -10.36 13.84
N PHE A 349 7.76 -11.43 14.47
CA PHE A 349 7.98 -11.46 15.92
C PHE A 349 9.46 -11.54 16.31
N GLY A 350 10.34 -12.02 15.42
CA GLY A 350 11.73 -12.31 15.76
C GLY A 350 12.51 -11.09 16.28
N ALA A 351 12.45 -9.96 15.56
CA ALA A 351 13.16 -8.75 15.99
C ALA A 351 12.54 -8.14 17.26
N ILE A 352 11.21 -8.16 17.39
CA ILE A 352 10.51 -7.65 18.58
C ILE A 352 10.91 -8.45 19.83
N ALA A 353 10.97 -9.78 19.73
CA ALA A 353 11.39 -10.65 20.83
C ALA A 353 12.82 -10.35 21.29
N ARG A 354 13.73 -10.12 20.33
CA ARG A 354 15.14 -9.81 20.60
C ARG A 354 15.32 -8.43 21.22
N ASP A 355 14.71 -7.40 20.62
CA ASP A 355 14.91 -6.00 21.05
C ASP A 355 14.10 -5.63 22.30
N GLY A 356 12.93 -6.26 22.49
CA GLY A 356 12.08 -6.06 23.67
C GLY A 356 12.45 -6.92 24.88
N ALA A 357 13.51 -7.74 24.78
CA ALA A 357 13.86 -8.76 25.78
C ALA A 357 14.03 -8.23 27.23
N GLY A 358 14.50 -6.98 27.37
CA GLY A 358 14.70 -6.32 28.66
C GLY A 358 13.47 -5.57 29.19
N MET A 359 12.34 -5.59 28.47
CA MET A 359 11.13 -4.83 28.80
C MET A 359 10.00 -5.79 29.19
N VAL A 360 9.68 -5.87 30.48
CA VAL A 360 8.74 -6.87 31.01
C VAL A 360 7.36 -6.79 30.36
N GLU A 361 6.84 -5.57 30.14
CA GLU A 361 5.53 -5.33 29.54
C GLU A 361 5.45 -5.82 28.08
N VAL A 362 6.55 -5.72 27.32
CA VAL A 362 6.65 -6.19 25.93
C VAL A 362 6.73 -7.71 25.91
N CYS A 363 7.59 -8.30 26.75
CA CYS A 363 7.71 -9.74 26.90
C CYS A 363 6.38 -10.39 27.29
N GLN A 364 5.66 -9.82 28.27
CA GLN A 364 4.34 -10.31 28.66
C GLN A 364 3.32 -10.21 27.53
N ARG A 365 3.30 -9.09 26.78
CA ARG A 365 2.39 -8.95 25.63
C ARG A 365 2.70 -9.97 24.56
N LEU A 366 3.98 -10.17 24.23
CA LEU A 366 4.42 -11.13 23.22
C LEU A 366 4.02 -12.56 23.60
N GLN A 367 4.21 -12.96 24.86
CA GLN A 367 3.77 -14.26 25.37
C GLN A 367 2.26 -14.47 25.22
N LYS A 368 1.45 -13.46 25.54
CA LYS A 368 -0.02 -13.52 25.39
C LYS A 368 -0.46 -13.60 23.93
N VAL A 369 0.15 -12.79 23.05
CA VAL A 369 -0.17 -12.79 21.62
C VAL A 369 0.15 -14.14 20.99
N LEU A 370 1.35 -14.67 21.23
CA LEU A 370 1.75 -15.97 20.70
C LEU A 370 0.92 -17.11 21.30
N GLY A 371 0.61 -17.05 22.60
CA GLY A 371 -0.30 -18.01 23.24
C GLY A 371 -1.71 -17.98 22.63
N HIS A 372 -2.23 -16.80 22.29
CA HIS A 372 -3.51 -16.68 21.59
C HIS A 372 -3.45 -17.28 20.17
N LEU A 373 -2.39 -16.98 19.40
CA LEU A 373 -2.20 -17.54 18.06
C LEU A 373 -2.01 -19.06 18.09
N ALA A 374 -1.44 -19.61 19.16
CA ALA A 374 -1.35 -21.05 19.37
C ALA A 374 -2.73 -21.74 19.46
N GLY A 375 -3.76 -21.00 19.88
CA GLY A 375 -5.14 -21.47 19.96
C GLY A 375 -5.96 -21.34 18.66
N SER A 376 -5.38 -20.85 17.55
CA SER A 376 -6.10 -20.50 16.31
C SER A 376 -6.63 -21.69 15.48
N GLY A 377 -6.35 -22.93 15.87
CA GLY A 377 -6.87 -24.15 15.22
C GLY A 377 -6.08 -24.65 14.01
N LEU A 378 -5.21 -23.83 13.40
CA LEU A 378 -4.31 -24.24 12.32
C LEU A 378 -3.00 -24.81 12.89
N ALA A 379 -2.64 -26.04 12.49
CA ALA A 379 -1.46 -26.75 13.02
C ALA A 379 -0.15 -25.97 12.79
N ASP A 380 0.08 -25.47 11.58
CA ASP A 380 1.31 -24.74 11.24
C ASP A 380 1.43 -23.42 12.02
N VAL A 381 0.32 -22.72 12.23
CA VAL A 381 0.27 -21.49 13.03
C VAL A 381 0.52 -21.80 14.49
N ARG A 382 -0.10 -22.87 15.02
CA ARG A 382 0.13 -23.33 16.39
C ARG A 382 1.60 -23.66 16.63
N ASP A 383 2.19 -24.47 15.76
CA ASP A 383 3.55 -24.95 15.93
C ASP A 383 4.57 -23.79 15.81
N ALA A 384 4.35 -22.86 14.87
CA ALA A 384 5.13 -21.63 14.75
C ALA A 384 4.97 -20.73 16.00
N ALA A 385 3.74 -20.52 16.47
CA ALA A 385 3.47 -19.69 17.64
C ALA A 385 4.16 -20.23 18.90
N ILE A 386 4.08 -21.55 19.16
CA ILE A 386 4.76 -22.20 20.29
C ILE A 386 6.28 -22.07 20.17
N ALA A 387 6.85 -22.27 18.97
CA ALA A 387 8.28 -22.13 18.74
C ALA A 387 8.77 -20.70 19.05
N HIS A 388 8.04 -19.68 18.57
CA HIS A 388 8.35 -18.28 18.84
C HIS A 388 8.12 -17.91 20.31
N GLN A 389 7.11 -18.49 20.96
CA GLN A 389 6.80 -18.25 22.37
C GLN A 389 7.97 -18.72 23.26
N ARG A 390 8.50 -19.91 22.97
CA ARG A 390 9.69 -20.46 23.64
C ARG A 390 10.95 -19.64 23.37
N LEU A 391 11.16 -19.22 22.14
CA LEU A 391 12.32 -18.39 21.78
C LEU A 391 12.26 -17.02 22.48
N ALA A 392 11.08 -16.39 22.51
CA ALA A 392 10.85 -15.13 23.22
C ALA A 392 11.10 -15.26 24.72
N LEU A 393 10.72 -16.38 25.34
CA LEU A 393 11.03 -16.65 26.75
C LEU A 393 12.54 -16.73 27.00
N LYS A 394 13.30 -17.41 26.12
CA LYS A 394 14.77 -17.47 26.23
C LYS A 394 15.42 -16.09 26.13
N TYR A 395 14.89 -15.21 25.27
CA TYR A 395 15.33 -13.81 25.22
C TYR A 395 15.01 -13.07 26.51
N ALA A 396 13.80 -13.21 27.04
CA ALA A 396 13.40 -12.60 28.32
C ALA A 396 14.27 -13.09 29.50
N GLU A 397 14.60 -14.39 29.56
CA GLU A 397 15.52 -14.95 30.56
C GLU A 397 16.92 -14.34 30.50
N SER A 398 17.35 -13.94 29.30
CA SER A 398 18.65 -13.29 29.09
C SER A 398 18.60 -11.77 29.32
N GLY A 399 17.43 -11.14 29.13
CA GLY A 399 17.26 -9.69 29.17
C GLY A 399 16.74 -9.12 30.50
N LEU A 400 15.92 -9.87 31.23
CA LEU A 400 15.32 -9.43 32.49
C LEU A 400 16.22 -9.76 33.68
N VAL A 401 16.43 -8.77 34.56
CA VAL A 401 17.30 -8.91 35.74
C VAL A 401 16.52 -9.41 36.96
N LEU A 402 15.27 -8.96 37.12
CA LEU A 402 14.43 -9.31 38.26
C LEU A 402 13.73 -10.65 38.02
N LYS A 403 13.82 -11.55 39.01
CA LYS A 403 13.19 -12.88 38.94
C LYS A 403 11.66 -12.77 38.92
N GLU A 404 11.12 -11.77 39.59
CA GLU A 404 9.69 -11.47 39.66
C GLU A 404 9.13 -11.08 38.29
N ASP A 405 9.90 -10.34 37.49
CA ASP A 405 9.51 -9.97 36.13
C ASP A 405 9.58 -11.18 35.19
N LEU A 406 10.59 -12.03 35.35
CA LEU A 406 10.66 -13.28 34.60
C LEU A 406 9.48 -14.21 34.92
N GLU A 407 9.11 -14.33 36.19
CA GLU A 407 7.96 -15.12 36.63
C GLU A 407 6.65 -14.58 36.04
N ARG A 408 6.49 -13.25 36.00
CA ARG A 408 5.36 -12.59 35.33
C ARG A 408 5.29 -12.88 33.83
N VAL A 409 6.43 -13.01 33.15
CA VAL A 409 6.50 -13.39 31.73
C VAL A 409 6.13 -14.86 31.54
N ARG A 410 6.63 -15.77 32.40
CA ARG A 410 6.27 -17.20 32.38
C ARG A 410 4.77 -17.41 32.59
N GLN A 411 4.19 -16.73 33.58
CA GLN A 411 2.75 -16.78 33.85
C GLN A 411 1.92 -16.24 32.67
N ALA A 412 2.42 -15.23 31.96
CA ALA A 412 1.75 -14.69 30.78
C ALA A 412 1.73 -15.67 29.59
N GLY A 413 2.63 -16.65 29.56
CA GLY A 413 2.69 -17.68 28.52
C GLY A 413 1.63 -18.78 28.67
N GLY A 414 1.06 -18.97 29.87
CA GLY A 414 -0.02 -19.95 30.11
C GLY A 414 0.36 -21.41 29.86
N ASP A 415 -0.67 -22.24 29.65
CA ASP A 415 -0.57 -23.71 29.54
C ASP A 415 0.20 -24.19 28.29
N SER A 416 0.28 -23.36 27.23
CA SER A 416 0.99 -23.70 25.98
C SER A 416 2.50 -23.92 26.16
N LEU A 417 3.07 -23.43 27.26
CA LEU A 417 4.46 -23.70 27.66
C LEU A 417 4.59 -24.91 28.60
N GLN A 418 3.51 -25.37 29.25
CA GLN A 418 3.54 -26.45 30.24
C GLN A 418 3.33 -27.84 29.63
N GLU A 419 2.65 -27.97 28.48
CA GLU A 419 2.30 -29.28 27.90
C GLU A 419 3.48 -30.13 27.36
N GLN A 420 4.73 -29.65 27.41
CA GLN A 420 5.89 -30.38 26.86
C GLN A 420 7.20 -30.24 27.66
N SER A 421 7.15 -29.82 28.94
CA SER A 421 8.33 -29.77 29.81
C SER A 421 8.63 -31.10 30.49
#